data_AF-A0A521TKE7-F1
#
_entry.id   AF-A0A521TKE7-F1
#
_cell.length_a   1.000
_cell.length_b   1.000
_cell.length_c   1.000
_cell.angle_alpha   90.00
_cell.angle_beta   90.00
_cell.angle_gamma   90.00
#
_symmetry.space_group_name_H-M   'P 1'
#
loop_
_entity.id
_entity.type
_entity.pdbx_description
1 polymer ?
#
loop_
_entity_poly.entity_id
_entity_poly.type
_entity_poly.pdbx_seq_one_letter_code
_entity_poly.pdbx_strand_id
1 'polypeptide(L)'
;MATSKTKLHDERLIAEHVEPKDFRAGGRADARTSGGVPIWALIGHLRVVEGGVDEVASAYDLPREEVEAALAYYRRNKAYIDARLLLNSD
;
A
#
# COMPACT_ATOMS: atom_id res chain seq x y z
N MET A 1 17.75 18.22 3.07
CA MET A 1 17.60 17.97 1.62
C MET A 1 17.35 16.48 1.25
N ALA A 2 16.97 15.60 2.19
CA ALA A 2 16.68 14.19 1.89
C ALA A 2 15.26 13.93 1.32
N THR A 3 14.33 14.87 1.53
CA THR A 3 12.89 14.67 1.28
C THR A 3 12.52 14.52 -0.20
N SER A 4 13.26 15.17 -1.11
CA SER A 4 12.92 15.15 -2.55
C SER A 4 13.26 13.81 -3.22
N LYS A 5 14.38 13.18 -2.84
CA LYS A 5 14.78 11.87 -3.40
C LYS A 5 13.82 10.76 -2.96
N THR A 6 13.45 10.74 -1.68
CA THR A 6 12.44 9.78 -1.17
C THR A 6 11.10 9.99 -1.85
N LYS A 7 10.66 11.24 -2.05
CA LYS A 7 9.39 11.52 -2.72
C LYS A 7 9.36 11.04 -4.17
N LEU A 8 10.44 11.25 -4.93
CA LEU A 8 10.56 10.76 -6.31
C LEU A 8 10.59 9.23 -6.37
N HIS A 9 11.28 8.60 -5.42
CA HIS A 9 11.32 7.14 -5.32
C HIS A 9 9.93 6.56 -5.00
N ASP A 10 9.22 7.14 -4.04
CA ASP A 10 7.84 6.79 -3.70
C ASP A 10 6.90 6.96 -4.91
N GLU A 11 7.07 8.02 -5.70
CA GLU A 11 6.28 8.25 -6.92
C GLU A 11 6.49 7.17 -7.96
N ARG A 12 7.76 6.80 -8.18
CA ARG A 12 8.12 5.72 -9.09
C ARG A 12 7.50 4.40 -8.63
N LEU A 13 7.69 4.04 -7.36
CA LEU A 13 7.14 2.80 -6.80
C LEU A 13 5.62 2.75 -6.95
N ILE A 14 4.91 3.83 -6.62
CA ILE A 14 3.45 3.89 -6.79
C ILE A 14 3.07 3.74 -8.26
N ALA A 15 3.76 4.41 -9.18
CA ALA A 15 3.43 4.37 -10.60
C ALA A 15 3.66 2.99 -11.24
N GLU A 16 4.64 2.23 -10.76
CA GLU A 16 5.00 0.91 -11.29
C GLU A 16 4.16 -0.22 -10.66
N HIS A 17 3.84 -0.10 -9.37
CA HIS A 17 3.35 -1.23 -8.57
C HIS A 17 1.95 -1.05 -7.98
N VAL A 18 1.32 0.11 -8.14
CA VAL A 18 -0.05 0.36 -7.67
C VAL A 18 -0.95 0.61 -8.86
N GLU A 19 -1.97 -0.24 -9.01
CA GLU A 19 -3.00 -0.03 -10.01
C GLU A 19 -4.06 0.95 -9.49
N PRO A 20 -4.20 2.13 -10.13
CA PRO A 20 -5.29 3.04 -9.81
C PRO A 20 -6.60 2.63 -10.49
N LYS A 21 -6.63 1.49 -11.19
CA LYS A 21 -7.48 1.28 -12.36
C LYS A 21 -8.98 1.16 -12.08
N ASP A 22 -9.41 1.03 -10.83
CA ASP A 22 -10.84 0.98 -10.48
C ASP A 22 -11.26 1.90 -9.34
N PHE A 23 -10.97 3.21 -9.48
CA PHE A 23 -11.65 4.24 -8.68
C PHE A 23 -13.19 4.25 -8.84
N ARG A 24 -13.77 3.42 -9.71
CA ARG A 24 -15.22 3.33 -9.97
C ARG A 24 -16.01 2.55 -8.91
N ALA A 25 -15.36 1.72 -8.09
CA ALA A 25 -16.04 0.91 -7.06
C ALA A 25 -15.77 1.36 -5.61
N GLY A 26 -14.72 2.14 -5.34
CA GLY A 26 -14.32 2.46 -3.97
C GLY A 26 -13.26 3.56 -3.77
N GLY A 27 -12.83 4.22 -4.84
CA GLY A 27 -11.88 5.32 -4.76
C GLY A 27 -10.51 4.92 -4.20
N ARG A 28 -9.82 5.88 -3.55
CA ARG A 28 -8.45 5.70 -3.02
C ARG A 28 -8.33 4.63 -1.95
N ALA A 29 -9.44 4.25 -1.32
CA ALA A 29 -9.48 3.23 -0.27
C ALA A 29 -9.29 1.80 -0.81
N ASP A 30 -9.69 1.55 -2.07
CA ASP A 30 -9.69 0.22 -2.68
C ASP A 30 -8.61 0.05 -3.76
N ALA A 31 -7.57 0.88 -3.70
CA ALA A 31 -6.38 0.71 -4.53
C ALA A 31 -5.70 -0.65 -4.27
N ARG A 32 -5.12 -1.22 -5.32
CA ARG A 32 -4.49 -2.54 -5.31
C ARG A 32 -3.06 -2.45 -5.82
N THR A 33 -2.23 -3.40 -5.41
CA THR A 33 -0.93 -3.61 -6.05
C THR A 33 -1.13 -4.19 -7.46
N SER A 34 -0.08 -4.19 -8.28
CA SER A 34 -0.08 -4.86 -9.60
C SER A 34 -0.36 -6.36 -9.49
N GLY A 35 0.03 -7.01 -8.39
CA GLY A 35 -0.39 -8.38 -8.05
C GLY A 35 -1.86 -8.54 -7.64
N GLY A 36 -2.68 -7.47 -7.66
CA GLY A 36 -4.11 -7.50 -7.36
C GLY A 36 -4.46 -7.49 -5.86
N VAL A 37 -3.47 -7.35 -4.98
CA VAL A 37 -3.69 -7.36 -3.53
C VAL A 37 -4.16 -5.98 -3.04
N PRO A 38 -5.24 -5.88 -2.25
CA PRO A 38 -5.69 -4.60 -1.71
C PRO A 38 -4.64 -3.96 -0.80
N ILE A 39 -4.35 -2.67 -1.02
CA ILE A 39 -3.37 -1.93 -0.22
C ILE A 39 -3.77 -1.89 1.26
N TRP A 40 -5.05 -1.70 1.56
CA TRP A 40 -5.51 -1.69 2.95
C TRP A 40 -5.23 -3.03 3.66
N ALA A 41 -5.26 -4.16 2.97
CA ALA A 41 -4.98 -5.46 3.57
C ALA A 41 -3.49 -5.58 3.94
N LEU A 42 -2.59 -5.15 3.04
CA LEU A 42 -1.15 -5.11 3.31
C LEU A 42 -0.82 -4.20 4.49
N ILE A 43 -1.44 -3.01 4.56
CA ILE A 43 -1.24 -2.08 5.67
C ILE A 43 -1.81 -2.64 6.98
N GLY A 44 -2.96 -3.32 6.93
CA GLY A 44 -3.53 -4.00 8.09
C GLY A 44 -2.57 -5.06 8.64
N HIS A 45 -2.03 -5.91 7.75
CA HIS A 45 -1.06 -6.94 8.12
C HIS A 45 0.20 -6.32 8.73
N LEU A 46 0.79 -5.31 8.08
CA LEU A 46 1.99 -4.59 8.56
C LEU A 46 1.82 -3.93 9.94
N ARG A 47 0.59 -3.68 10.41
CA ARG A 47 0.33 -3.15 11.76
C ARG A 47 0.36 -4.22 12.85
N VAL A 48 0.16 -5.47 12.47
CA VAL A 48 -0.01 -6.60 13.41
C VAL A 48 1.26 -7.44 13.49
N VAL A 49 2.01 -7.57 12.39
CA VAL A 49 3.27 -8.31 12.37
C VAL A 49 4.47 -7.46 12.73
N GLU A 50 5.44 -8.07 13.44
CA GLU A 50 6.69 -7.42 13.83
C GLU A 50 7.77 -7.47 12.73
N GLY A 51 7.69 -8.38 11.75
CA GLY A 51 8.75 -8.57 10.74
C GLY A 51 8.67 -7.68 9.50
N GLY A 52 7.77 -6.69 9.50
CA GLY A 52 7.80 -5.57 8.55
C GLY A 52 7.62 -5.98 7.07
N VAL A 53 8.33 -5.28 6.17
CA VAL A 53 8.09 -5.34 4.71
C VAL A 53 8.40 -6.71 4.12
N ASP A 54 9.53 -7.31 4.48
CA ASP A 54 9.98 -8.58 3.87
C ASP A 54 9.09 -9.76 4.28
N GLU A 55 8.64 -9.78 5.53
CA GLU A 55 7.71 -10.81 6.03
C GLU A 55 6.36 -10.70 5.32
N VAL A 56 5.80 -9.49 5.20
CA VAL A 56 4.54 -9.27 4.49
C VAL A 56 4.66 -9.58 3.00
N ALA A 57 5.78 -9.23 2.36
CA ALA A 57 6.04 -9.59 0.97
C ALA A 57 6.01 -11.12 0.79
N SER A 58 6.69 -11.86 1.68
CA SER A 58 6.66 -13.32 1.67
C SER A 58 5.27 -13.90 1.95
N ALA A 59 4.50 -13.31 2.86
CA ALA A 59 3.18 -13.82 3.25
C ALA A 59 2.13 -13.68 2.13
N TYR A 60 2.26 -12.64 1.29
CA TYR A 60 1.37 -12.38 0.15
C TYR A 60 1.93 -12.85 -1.19
N ASP A 61 3.11 -13.49 -1.21
CA ASP A 61 3.84 -13.88 -2.43
C ASP A 61 4.02 -12.70 -3.40
N LEU A 62 4.39 -11.54 -2.85
CA LEU A 62 4.60 -10.30 -3.59
C LEU A 62 6.08 -9.93 -3.66
N PRO A 63 6.52 -9.24 -4.74
CA PRO A 63 7.79 -8.53 -4.72
C PRO A 63 7.83 -7.52 -3.56
N ARG A 64 8.99 -7.40 -2.90
CA ARG A 64 9.24 -6.41 -1.84
C ARG A 64 8.82 -4.99 -2.27
N GLU A 65 9.13 -4.62 -3.50
CA GLU A 65 8.80 -3.30 -4.04
C GLU A 65 7.29 -3.02 -4.10
N GLU A 66 6.43 -4.03 -4.28
CA GLU A 66 4.98 -3.85 -4.23
C GLU A 66 4.50 -3.47 -2.82
N VAL A 67 5.10 -4.06 -1.79
CA VAL A 67 4.80 -3.74 -0.39
C VAL A 67 5.34 -2.36 -0.03
N GLU A 68 6.52 -1.99 -0.54
CA GLU A 68 7.06 -0.63 -0.38
C GLU A 68 6.20 0.43 -1.10
N ALA A 69 5.68 0.10 -2.28
CA ALA A 69 4.73 0.94 -3.01
C ALA A 69 3.41 1.09 -2.26
N ALA A 70 2.89 0.02 -1.64
CA ALA A 70 1.71 0.07 -0.79
C ALA A 70 1.92 1.01 0.41
N LEU A 71 3.09 0.96 1.05
CA LEU A 71 3.48 1.90 2.13
C LEU A 71 3.57 3.34 1.63
N ALA A 72 4.17 3.58 0.48
CA ALA A 72 4.25 4.91 -0.14
C ALA A 72 2.85 5.46 -0.47
N TYR A 73 1.98 4.62 -1.03
CA TYR A 73 0.60 4.97 -1.33
C TYR A 73 -0.18 5.29 -0.06
N TYR A 74 0.00 4.49 0.99
CA TYR A 74 -0.62 4.71 2.29
C TYR A 74 -0.21 6.04 2.91
N ARG A 75 1.08 6.40 2.88
CA ARG A 75 1.55 7.71 3.38
C ARG A 75 0.82 8.88 2.70
N ARG A 76 0.52 8.77 1.41
CA ARG A 76 -0.18 9.81 0.62
C ARG A 76 -1.69 9.80 0.81
N ASN A 77 -2.28 8.65 1.10
CA ASN A 77 -3.73 8.44 1.14
C ASN A 77 -4.22 7.97 2.53
N LYS A 78 -3.46 8.30 3.58
CA LYS A 78 -3.61 7.75 4.94
C LYS A 78 -5.07 7.76 5.42
N ALA A 79 -5.75 8.90 5.29
CA ALA A 79 -7.12 9.07 5.73
C ALA A 79 -8.11 8.08 5.08
N TYR A 80 -7.95 7.79 3.77
CA TYR A 80 -8.84 6.88 3.05
C TYR A 80 -8.61 5.42 3.45
N ILE A 81 -7.34 5.03 3.58
CA ILE A 81 -6.96 3.67 3.96
C ILE A 81 -7.29 3.41 5.44
N ASP A 82 -7.07 4.37 6.33
CA ASP A 82 -7.47 4.26 7.73
C ASP A 82 -8.99 4.08 7.89
N ALA A 83 -9.79 4.84 7.14
CA ALA A 83 -11.24 4.69 7.16
C ALA A 83 -11.65 3.29 6.68
N ARG A 84 -10.99 2.75 5.65
CA ARG A 84 -11.27 1.39 5.15
C ARG A 84 -10.89 0.31 6.16
N LEU A 85 -9.77 0.48 6.85
CA LEU A 85 -9.30 -0.41 7.91
C LEU A 85 -10.27 -0.42 9.08
N LEU A 86 -10.76 0.75 9.52
CA LEU A 86 -11.74 0.87 10.59
C LEU A 86 -13.05 0.12 10.26
N LEU A 87 -13.51 0.19 9.00
CA LEU A 87 -14.69 -0.54 8.54
C LEU A 87 -14.51 -2.07 8.47
N ASN A 88 -13.27 -2.57 8.50
CA ASN A 88 -12.95 -4.00 8.39
C ASN A 88 -12.45 -4.61 9.72
N SER A 89 -12.41 -3.83 10.80
CA SER A 89 -11.91 -4.26 12.11
C SER A 89 -13.00 -4.50 13.16
N ASP A 90 -14.25 -4.70 12.72
CA ASP A 90 -15.40 -5.10 13.56
C ASP A 90 -15.41 -6.61 13.83
#